data_AF-A0A1W9VKK6-F1
#
_entry.id   AF-A0A1W9VKK6-F1
#
_cell.length_a   1.000
_cell.length_b   1.000
_cell.length_c   1.000
_cell.angle_alpha   90.00
_cell.angle_beta   90.00
_cell.angle_gamma   90.00
#
_symmetry.space_group_name_H-M   'P 1'
#
loop_
_entity.id
_entity.type
_entity.pdbx_description
1 polymer ?
#
loop_
_entity_poly.entity_id
_entity_poly.type
_entity_poly.pdbx_seq_one_letter_code
_entity_poly.pdbx_strand_id
1 'polypeptide(L)'
;MKKIIRKTLLGIIIIFVVISSCDMFMSETQSNKKEFTSFNVQGWEADGVAQIISPTITATLPSDADLTQLVIYFTTSPGSSVTVYGRPQVSGRTVNDFTRTVEYMITAENGTTFTYYVDITKEKQEQSDFSLGNNIEKGVNAAKLVKLIL
;
A
#
# COMPACT_ATOMS: atom_id res chain seq x y z
N MET A 1 55.79 -39.98 -65.77
CA MET A 1 54.82 -38.93 -65.39
C MET A 1 54.80 -38.88 -63.85
N LYS A 2 55.55 -37.97 -63.21
CA LYS A 2 55.07 -36.77 -62.47
C LYS A 2 53.80 -37.05 -61.63
N LYS A 3 53.69 -36.85 -60.30
CA LYS A 3 54.53 -36.39 -59.19
C LYS A 3 53.86 -36.88 -57.88
N ILE A 4 54.69 -37.21 -56.88
CA ILE A 4 54.31 -37.43 -55.47
C ILE A 4 53.87 -36.09 -54.84
N ILE A 5 52.75 -36.06 -54.10
CA ILE A 5 52.39 -34.95 -53.18
C ILE A 5 52.34 -35.49 -51.75
N ARG A 6 53.04 -34.80 -50.86
CA ARG A 6 53.29 -35.11 -49.45
C ARG A 6 52.38 -34.26 -48.54
N LYS A 7 51.96 -34.88 -47.42
CA LYS A 7 51.80 -34.32 -46.05
C LYS A 7 51.00 -33.01 -45.87
N THR A 8 49.87 -33.09 -45.16
CA THR A 8 49.71 -32.43 -43.84
C THR A 8 48.40 -32.85 -43.15
N LEU A 9 48.55 -33.49 -41.99
CA LEU A 9 47.80 -33.29 -40.75
C LEU A 9 46.31 -32.84 -40.86
N LEU A 10 45.40 -33.80 -40.99
CA LEU A 10 44.08 -33.69 -40.35
C LEU A 10 44.17 -34.59 -39.10
N GLY A 11 44.86 -34.17 -38.04
CA GLY A 11 44.34 -33.09 -37.21
C GLY A 11 43.22 -33.65 -36.35
N ILE A 12 43.62 -34.45 -35.35
CA ILE A 12 42.93 -34.72 -34.08
C ILE A 12 41.55 -34.04 -34.00
N ILE A 13 40.48 -34.75 -34.37
CA ILE A 13 39.14 -34.47 -33.84
C ILE A 13 38.98 -35.36 -32.61
N ILE A 14 39.82 -35.12 -31.62
CA ILE A 14 39.58 -35.52 -30.24
C ILE A 14 39.46 -34.20 -29.49
N ILE A 15 38.37 -34.06 -28.72
CA ILE A 15 38.06 -32.96 -27.80
C ILE A 15 37.41 -31.73 -28.46
N PHE A 16 36.08 -31.76 -28.56
CA PHE A 16 35.20 -30.66 -28.09
C PHE A 16 33.73 -31.10 -27.89
N VAL A 17 33.46 -32.38 -27.59
CA VAL A 17 32.16 -32.79 -26.99
C VAL A 17 32.25 -32.63 -25.47
N VAL A 18 32.66 -31.44 -25.02
CA VAL A 18 32.60 -31.04 -23.61
C VAL A 18 32.39 -29.52 -23.53
N ILE A 19 31.32 -28.97 -24.12
CA ILE A 19 30.76 -27.66 -23.71
C ILE A 19 29.42 -27.41 -24.43
N SER A 20 28.32 -27.78 -23.78
CA SER A 20 27.03 -27.05 -23.75
C SER A 20 25.91 -27.88 -23.11
N SER A 21 26.26 -28.86 -22.29
CA SER A 21 25.40 -29.24 -21.15
C SER A 21 25.92 -28.57 -19.88
N CYS A 22 26.31 -27.30 -19.98
CA CYS A 22 25.80 -26.41 -18.97
C CYS A 22 24.51 -25.92 -19.60
N ASP A 23 23.38 -26.57 -19.28
CA ASP A 23 22.20 -25.73 -19.07
C ASP A 23 22.74 -24.75 -18.05
N MET A 24 23.09 -23.55 -18.53
CA MET A 24 23.33 -22.40 -17.69
C MET A 24 21.99 -22.25 -17.00
N PHE A 25 21.81 -22.99 -15.91
CA PHE A 25 20.70 -22.87 -15.01
C PHE A 25 20.89 -21.45 -14.52
N MET A 26 20.21 -20.55 -15.21
CA MET A 26 20.07 -19.17 -14.82
C MET A 26 19.30 -19.28 -13.52
N SER A 27 20.04 -19.49 -12.43
CA SER A 27 19.56 -19.28 -11.08
C SER A 27 19.47 -17.78 -10.94
N GLU A 28 18.50 -17.18 -11.62
CA GLU A 28 18.09 -15.83 -11.31
C GLU A 28 17.68 -15.89 -9.85
N THR A 29 18.49 -15.25 -9.00
CA THR A 29 18.28 -15.33 -7.57
C THR A 29 16.98 -14.58 -7.30
N GLN A 30 15.90 -15.33 -7.07
CA GLN A 30 14.59 -14.76 -6.81
C GLN A 30 14.68 -13.70 -5.72
N SER A 31 14.03 -12.56 -5.94
CA SER A 31 14.04 -11.45 -5.00
C SER A 31 13.43 -11.85 -3.66
N ASN A 32 14.05 -11.42 -2.57
CA ASN A 32 13.52 -11.53 -1.20
C ASN A 32 12.79 -10.26 -0.72
N LYS A 33 12.65 -9.26 -1.60
CA LYS A 33 12.00 -7.98 -1.30
C LYS A 33 10.49 -8.15 -1.22
N LYS A 34 9.90 -7.51 -0.21
CA LYS A 34 8.49 -7.65 0.18
C LYS A 34 8.01 -6.36 0.83
N GLU A 35 8.15 -5.29 0.07
CA GLU A 35 7.88 -3.92 0.50
C GLU A 35 6.75 -3.33 -0.33
N PHE A 36 5.88 -2.53 0.32
CA PHE A 36 5.04 -1.56 -0.37
C PHE A 36 5.89 -0.35 -0.72
N THR A 37 5.86 0.06 -2.00
CA THR A 37 6.55 1.27 -2.48
C THR A 37 5.58 2.44 -2.69
N SER A 38 4.29 2.15 -2.77
CA SER A 38 3.21 3.13 -2.69
C SER A 38 1.96 2.49 -2.09
N PHE A 39 1.14 3.31 -1.44
CA PHE A 39 -0.14 2.90 -0.86
C PHE A 39 -1.03 4.14 -0.78
N ASN A 40 -2.23 4.08 -1.36
CA ASN A 40 -3.19 5.20 -1.38
C ASN A 40 -4.62 4.66 -1.37
N VAL A 41 -5.52 5.40 -0.76
CA VAL A 41 -6.95 5.10 -0.75
C VAL A 41 -7.60 5.74 -1.98
N GLN A 42 -8.36 4.96 -2.75
CA GLN A 42 -9.05 5.46 -3.94
C GLN A 42 -10.00 6.61 -3.58
N GLY A 43 -9.88 7.72 -4.31
CA GLY A 43 -10.70 8.93 -4.11
C GLY A 43 -10.19 9.89 -3.04
N TRP A 44 -9.05 9.58 -2.40
CA TRP A 44 -8.45 10.38 -1.33
C TRP A 44 -6.95 10.63 -1.56
N GLU A 45 -6.50 10.58 -2.80
CA GLU A 45 -5.09 10.67 -3.18
C GLU A 45 -4.48 12.06 -2.88
N ALA A 46 -5.31 13.10 -2.78
CA ALA A 46 -4.89 14.47 -2.47
C ALA A 46 -4.92 14.81 -0.97
N ASP A 47 -5.85 14.21 -0.21
CA ASP A 47 -6.18 14.64 1.15
C ASP A 47 -5.79 13.62 2.24
N GLY A 48 -5.46 12.37 1.85
CA GLY A 48 -5.16 11.27 2.77
C GLY A 48 -3.99 10.41 2.30
N VAL A 49 -2.80 10.99 2.20
CA VAL A 49 -1.58 10.24 1.81
C VAL A 49 -1.26 9.20 2.87
N ALA A 50 -1.39 7.91 2.52
CA ALA A 50 -1.04 6.85 3.44
C ALA A 50 0.47 6.90 3.73
N GLN A 51 0.83 6.79 5.00
CA GLN A 51 2.21 6.76 5.45
C GLN A 51 2.64 5.32 5.64
N ILE A 52 3.68 4.91 4.92
CA ILE A 52 4.28 3.58 5.05
C ILE A 52 5.42 3.67 6.06
N ILE A 53 5.20 3.18 7.27
CA ILE A 53 6.19 3.08 8.35
C ILE A 53 6.26 1.62 8.76
N SER A 54 7.02 0.83 7.99
CA SER A 54 7.05 -0.64 8.13
C SER A 54 7.22 -1.09 9.59
N PRO A 55 6.37 -2.02 10.09
CA PRO A 55 5.35 -2.79 9.36
C PRO A 55 3.97 -2.12 9.28
N THR A 56 3.80 -0.89 9.72
CA THR A 56 2.49 -0.22 9.78
C THR A 56 2.26 0.69 8.59
N ILE A 57 1.03 0.73 8.09
CA ILE A 57 0.57 1.71 7.11
C ILE A 57 -0.62 2.44 7.71
N THR A 58 -0.54 3.76 7.80
CA THR A 58 -1.60 4.58 8.38
C THR A 58 -2.17 5.55 7.36
N ALA A 59 -3.49 5.71 7.35
CA ALA A 59 -4.16 6.79 6.63
C ALA A 59 -5.24 7.42 7.50
N THR A 60 -5.46 8.72 7.33
CA THR A 60 -6.58 9.44 7.95
C THR A 60 -7.46 9.98 6.82
N LEU A 61 -8.74 9.65 6.86
CA LEU A 61 -9.74 10.09 5.89
C LEU A 61 -10.73 11.05 6.56
N PRO A 62 -11.46 11.87 5.81
CA PRO A 62 -12.51 12.71 6.39
C PRO A 62 -13.58 11.93 7.16
N SER A 63 -14.25 12.62 8.08
CA SER A 63 -15.18 12.04 9.04
C SER A 63 -16.38 11.30 8.43
N ASP A 64 -16.75 11.65 7.20
CA ASP A 64 -17.88 11.08 6.45
C ASP A 64 -17.47 9.90 5.57
N ALA A 65 -16.18 9.58 5.42
CA ALA A 65 -15.71 8.46 4.61
C ALA A 65 -16.30 7.12 5.07
N ASP A 66 -16.73 6.26 4.15
CA ASP A 66 -17.18 4.90 4.45
C ASP A 66 -15.99 3.93 4.48
N LEU A 67 -15.64 3.42 5.66
CA LEU A 67 -14.51 2.50 5.84
C LEU A 67 -14.85 1.05 5.49
N THR A 68 -16.12 0.70 5.29
CA THR A 68 -16.54 -0.69 5.12
C THR A 68 -16.19 -1.27 3.74
N GLN A 69 -15.96 -0.39 2.75
CA GLN A 69 -15.80 -0.77 1.35
C GLN A 69 -14.77 0.12 0.63
N LEU A 70 -13.53 0.12 1.11
CA LEU A 70 -12.46 0.90 0.47
C LEU A 70 -11.65 0.06 -0.51
N VAL A 71 -11.24 0.71 -1.59
CA VAL A 71 -10.29 0.18 -2.58
C VAL A 71 -8.96 0.90 -2.42
N ILE A 72 -7.87 0.13 -2.43
CA ILE A 72 -6.51 0.64 -2.27
C ILE A 72 -5.75 0.56 -3.60
N TYR A 73 -5.08 1.64 -3.97
CA TYR A 73 -4.00 1.64 -4.95
C TYR A 73 -2.67 1.43 -4.26
N PHE A 74 -1.96 0.37 -4.64
CA PHE A 74 -0.63 0.08 -4.13
C PHE A 74 0.32 -0.41 -5.23
N THR A 75 1.61 -0.21 -4.99
CA THR A 75 2.71 -0.83 -5.73
C THR A 75 3.60 -1.56 -4.74
N THR A 76 4.11 -2.72 -5.13
CA THR A 76 5.02 -3.53 -4.32
C THR A 76 6.35 -3.77 -5.02
N SER A 77 7.27 -4.43 -4.31
CA SER A 77 8.51 -4.94 -4.90
C SER A 77 8.24 -5.82 -6.12
N PRO A 78 9.06 -5.75 -7.20
CA PRO A 78 8.91 -6.61 -8.37
C PRO A 78 8.85 -8.09 -8.00
N GLY A 79 7.98 -8.85 -8.67
CA GLY A 79 7.79 -10.29 -8.43
C GLY A 79 7.05 -10.65 -7.14
N SER A 80 6.68 -9.68 -6.31
CA SER A 80 5.90 -9.94 -5.09
C SER A 80 4.39 -10.01 -5.35
N SER A 81 3.67 -10.69 -4.45
CA SER A 81 2.21 -10.79 -4.46
C SER A 81 1.63 -10.40 -3.10
N VAL A 82 0.36 -10.00 -3.08
CA VAL A 82 -0.30 -9.47 -1.88
C VAL A 82 -1.58 -10.25 -1.59
N THR A 83 -1.77 -10.61 -0.33
CA THR A 83 -3.00 -11.24 0.16
C THR A 83 -3.50 -10.56 1.43
N VAL A 84 -4.81 -10.61 1.65
CA VAL A 84 -5.47 -10.23 2.90
C VAL A 84 -6.34 -11.41 3.32
N TYR A 85 -6.14 -11.91 4.53
CA TYR A 85 -6.81 -13.13 5.04
C TYR A 85 -6.77 -14.30 4.05
N GLY A 86 -5.63 -14.48 3.35
CA GLY A 86 -5.42 -15.53 2.34
C GLY A 86 -6.07 -15.27 0.97
N ARG A 87 -6.76 -14.15 0.77
CA ARG A 87 -7.38 -13.77 -0.52
C ARG A 87 -6.45 -12.84 -1.31
N PRO A 88 -6.18 -13.13 -2.60
CA PRO A 88 -5.38 -12.26 -3.45
C PRO A 88 -5.95 -10.84 -3.54
N GLN A 89 -5.07 -9.85 -3.45
CA GLN A 89 -5.42 -8.44 -3.57
C GLN A 89 -4.96 -7.91 -4.94
N VAL A 90 -5.87 -7.22 -5.63
CA VAL A 90 -5.58 -6.54 -6.89
C VAL A 90 -5.66 -5.05 -6.64
N SER A 91 -4.53 -4.37 -6.82
CA SER A 91 -4.40 -2.91 -6.70
C SER A 91 -5.47 -2.21 -7.54
N GLY A 92 -6.18 -1.26 -6.93
CA GLY A 92 -7.25 -0.49 -7.57
C GLY A 92 -8.52 -1.28 -7.88
N ARG A 93 -8.70 -2.49 -7.34
CA ARG A 93 -9.88 -3.33 -7.60
C ARG A 93 -10.44 -4.05 -6.39
N THR A 94 -9.61 -4.62 -5.53
CA THR A 94 -10.11 -5.38 -4.39
C THR A 94 -10.63 -4.44 -3.30
N VAL A 95 -11.87 -4.67 -2.89
CA VAL A 95 -12.55 -3.95 -1.81
C VAL A 95 -12.25 -4.64 -0.47
N ASN A 96 -11.93 -3.85 0.56
CA ASN A 96 -11.75 -4.32 1.93
C ASN A 96 -12.49 -3.43 2.94
N ASP A 97 -12.81 -4.02 4.09
CA ASP A 97 -13.37 -3.34 5.26
C ASP A 97 -12.22 -2.93 6.20
N PHE A 98 -12.07 -1.63 6.42
CA PHE A 98 -11.07 -1.01 7.30
C PHE A 98 -11.67 -0.45 8.59
N THR A 99 -12.86 -0.92 9.00
CA THR A 99 -13.39 -0.63 10.35
C THR A 99 -12.51 -1.20 11.47
N ARG A 100 -11.58 -2.11 11.12
CA ARG A 100 -10.52 -2.65 11.97
C ARG A 100 -9.21 -2.69 11.18
N THR A 101 -8.10 -2.88 11.89
CA THR A 101 -6.79 -3.14 11.29
C THR A 101 -6.85 -4.29 10.29
N VAL A 102 -6.35 -4.07 9.08
CA VAL A 102 -6.29 -5.09 8.02
C VAL A 102 -4.85 -5.58 7.85
N GLU A 103 -4.67 -6.90 7.85
CA GLU A 103 -3.38 -7.54 7.70
C GLU A 103 -3.09 -7.85 6.22
N TYR A 104 -2.16 -7.08 5.64
CA TYR A 104 -1.68 -7.28 4.27
C TYR A 104 -0.40 -8.11 4.29
N MET A 105 -0.47 -9.35 3.82
CA MET A 105 0.70 -10.22 3.68
C MET A 105 1.29 -10.09 2.28
N ILE A 106 2.54 -9.62 2.19
CA ILE A 106 3.34 -9.63 0.97
C ILE A 106 4.16 -10.92 0.92
N THR A 107 4.07 -11.64 -0.18
CA THR A 107 4.94 -12.78 -0.51
C THR A 107 5.95 -12.32 -1.55
N ALA A 108 7.24 -12.39 -1.22
CA ALA A 108 8.33 -12.11 -2.16
C ALA A 108 8.40 -13.18 -3.26
N GLU A 109 9.16 -12.90 -4.31
CA GLU A 109 9.38 -13.84 -5.42
C GLU A 109 9.99 -15.16 -4.94
N ASN A 110 10.86 -15.11 -3.93
CA ASN A 110 11.47 -16.30 -3.32
C ASN A 110 10.55 -17.05 -2.33
N GLY A 111 9.28 -16.66 -2.21
CA GLY A 111 8.29 -17.29 -1.33
C GLY A 111 8.34 -16.84 0.14
N THR A 112 9.31 -16.02 0.57
CA THR A 112 9.30 -15.48 1.94
C THR A 112 8.22 -14.42 2.11
N THR A 113 7.62 -14.36 3.30
CA THR A 113 6.47 -13.47 3.58
C THR A 113 6.80 -12.38 4.58
N PHE A 114 6.01 -11.30 4.57
CA PHE A 114 6.02 -10.23 5.55
C PHE A 114 4.64 -9.59 5.63
N THR A 115 4.18 -9.29 6.84
CA THR A 115 2.84 -8.73 7.09
C THR A 115 2.93 -7.27 7.45
N TYR A 116 2.15 -6.44 6.75
CA TYR A 116 1.88 -5.06 7.10
C TYR A 116 0.53 -4.94 7.81
N TYR A 117 0.46 -4.06 8.81
CA TYR A 117 -0.76 -3.72 9.54
C TYR A 117 -1.29 -2.39 9.01
N VAL A 118 -2.45 -2.41 8.36
CA VAL A 118 -3.04 -1.22 7.75
C VAL A 118 -4.13 -0.69 8.66
N ASP A 119 -3.92 0.51 9.19
CA ASP A 119 -4.82 1.24 10.06
C ASP A 119 -5.34 2.49 9.34
N ILE A 120 -6.62 2.46 8.95
CA ILE A 120 -7.30 3.62 8.36
C ILE A 120 -8.27 4.17 9.39
N THR A 121 -8.11 5.45 9.70
CA THR A 121 -8.95 6.15 10.69
C THR A 121 -9.66 7.33 10.05
N LYS A 122 -10.65 7.87 10.75
CA LYS A 122 -11.32 9.10 10.35
C LYS A 122 -10.78 10.30 11.12
N GLU A 123 -10.77 11.46 10.48
CA GLU A 123 -10.53 12.73 11.15
C GLU A 123 -11.52 12.92 12.30
N LYS A 124 -11.00 13.44 13.41
CA LYS A 124 -11.82 13.78 14.56
C LYS A 124 -12.60 15.05 14.24
N GLN A 125 -13.92 15.02 14.42
CA GLN A 125 -14.75 16.22 14.36
C GLN A 125 -14.44 17.10 15.58
N GLU A 126 -13.78 18.24 15.39
CA GLU A 126 -13.71 19.30 16.39
C GLU A 126 -15.09 19.95 16.48
N GLN A 127 -15.88 19.54 17.47
CA GLN A 127 -17.24 20.06 17.67
C GLN A 127 -17.14 21.54 18.06
N SER A 128 -17.46 22.44 17.12
CA SER A 128 -17.71 23.83 17.47
C SER A 128 -19.02 23.88 18.26
N ASP A 129 -18.88 23.94 19.59
CA ASP A 129 -19.98 24.36 20.45
C ASP A 129 -20.27 25.84 20.14
N PHE A 130 -21.01 26.11 19.07
CA PHE A 130 -21.61 27.41 18.87
C PHE A 130 -22.83 27.51 19.79
N SER A 131 -22.54 27.62 21.09
CA SER A 131 -23.51 27.99 22.10
C SER A 131 -23.88 29.46 21.87
N LEU A 132 -24.95 29.70 21.10
CA LEU A 132 -25.68 30.96 21.19
C LEU A 132 -26.30 30.99 22.58
N GLY A 133 -25.57 31.58 23.53
CA GLY A 133 -26.13 31.93 24.83
C GLY A 133 -27.35 32.81 24.63
N ASN A 134 -28.54 32.23 24.77
CA ASN A 134 -29.79 32.97 24.91
C ASN A 134 -29.72 33.81 26.19
N ASN A 135 -29.09 34.98 26.12
CA ASN A 135 -29.25 36.05 27.09
C ASN A 135 -30.47 36.88 26.70
N ILE A 136 -31.65 36.28 26.79
CA ILE A 136 -32.90 37.02 26.94
C ILE A 136 -33.53 36.54 28.25
N GLU A 137 -33.50 37.45 29.22
CA GLU A 137 -34.30 37.47 30.46
C GLU A 137 -33.89 36.57 31.64
N LYS A 138 -33.20 37.20 32.61
CA LYS A 138 -33.76 37.45 33.96
C LYS A 138 -32.90 38.48 34.68
N GLY A 139 -33.22 39.76 34.52
CA GLY A 139 -32.43 40.82 35.18
C GLY A 139 -32.93 42.27 35.11
N VAL A 140 -34.03 42.59 34.40
CA VAL A 140 -34.66 43.90 34.57
C VAL A 140 -35.92 43.72 35.41
N ASN A 141 -35.83 44.12 36.66
CA ASN A 141 -36.98 44.28 37.54
C ASN A 141 -37.95 45.30 36.92
N ALA A 142 -39.04 44.82 36.33
CA ALA A 142 -40.14 45.63 35.79
C ALA A 142 -41.02 46.29 36.88
N ALA A 143 -40.43 46.72 38.01
CA ALA A 143 -41.10 47.46 39.07
C ALA A 143 -40.37 48.76 39.50
N LYS A 144 -39.41 49.28 38.72
CA LYS A 144 -38.77 50.58 39.01
C LYS A 144 -38.85 51.64 37.89
N LEU A 145 -39.85 51.56 37.03
CA LEU A 145 -40.23 52.68 36.15
C LEU A 145 -41.77 52.73 36.08
N VAL A 146 -42.36 53.91 36.29
CA VAL A 146 -43.80 54.25 36.32
C VAL A 146 -44.53 54.20 37.68
N LYS A 147 -44.09 55.04 38.62
CA LYS A 147 -44.94 55.88 39.49
C LYS A 147 -44.01 56.96 40.07
N LEU A 148 -43.83 58.10 39.42
CA LEU A 148 -44.57 59.31 39.78
C LEU A 148 -44.35 60.36 38.67
N ILE A 149 -45.31 60.48 37.76
CA ILE A 149 -45.64 61.77 37.13
C ILE A 149 -46.93 62.20 37.82
N LEU A 150 -46.77 63.09 38.80
CA LEU A 150 -47.54 64.31 39.10
C LEU A 150 -46.78 65.04 40.20
#